data_AF-A0A946LBE9-F1
#
_entry.id   AF-A0A946LBE9-F1
#
_cell.length_a   1.000
_cell.length_b   1.000
_cell.length_c   1.000
_cell.angle_alpha   90.00
_cell.angle_beta   90.00
_cell.angle_gamma   90.00
#
_symmetry.space_group_name_H-M   'P 1'
#
loop_
_entity.id
_entity.type
_entity.pdbx_description
1 polymer ?
#
loop_
_entity_poly.entity_id
_entity_poly.type
_entity_poly.pdbx_seq_one_letter_code
_entity_poly.pdbx_strand_id
1 'polypeptide(L)'
;MAKVKNIGVFSFAKFQAVIMAKVGLGAGVLYSFGGLIIDVLVSIGWVSPVSASTPGLSFGTVLAFGALIGMPIISALFGFIVGAIGAYLYNLVAARVGGIELDFE
;
A
#
# COMPACT_ATOMS: atom_id res chain seq x y z
N MET A 1 -21.47 -25.46 1.09
CA MET A 1 -21.99 -24.08 0.91
C MET A 1 -22.39 -23.43 2.23
N ALA A 2 -21.60 -22.46 2.70
CA ALA A 2 -21.91 -21.61 3.84
C ALA A 2 -22.28 -20.19 3.36
N LYS A 3 -23.35 -19.61 3.93
CA LYS A 3 -23.86 -18.29 3.53
C LYS A 3 -23.25 -17.20 4.41
N VAL A 4 -22.36 -16.41 3.85
CA VAL A 4 -21.76 -15.26 4.55
C VAL A 4 -22.71 -14.08 4.42
N LYS A 5 -23.34 -13.70 5.54
CA LYS A 5 -24.24 -12.54 5.64
C LYS A 5 -23.62 -11.35 6.37
N ASN A 6 -22.55 -11.58 7.12
CA ASN A 6 -21.87 -10.56 7.89
C ASN A 6 -20.37 -10.87 7.92
N ILE A 7 -19.56 -9.86 7.62
CA ILE A 7 -18.11 -9.88 7.76
C ILE A 7 -17.76 -8.99 8.95
N GLY A 8 -16.91 -9.50 9.85
CA GLY A 8 -16.38 -8.73 10.96
C GLY A 8 -15.56 -7.55 10.44
N VAL A 9 -16.11 -6.34 10.56
CA VAL A 9 -15.53 -5.10 10.00
C VAL A 9 -14.08 -4.90 10.44
N PHE A 10 -13.83 -5.08 11.74
CA PHE A 10 -12.49 -4.91 12.31
C PHE A 10 -11.49 -5.99 11.85
N SER A 11 -11.93 -7.25 11.75
CA SER A 11 -11.10 -8.36 11.29
C SER A 11 -10.72 -8.18 9.81
N PHE A 12 -11.68 -7.79 8.97
CA PHE A 12 -11.44 -7.54 7.56
C PHE A 12 -10.58 -6.30 7.32
N ALA A 13 -10.78 -5.23 8.09
CA ALA A 13 -9.94 -4.04 8.05
C ALA A 13 -8.47 -4.38 8.38
N LYS A 14 -8.21 -5.19 9.42
CA LYS A 14 -6.85 -5.66 9.74
C LYS A 14 -6.24 -6.49 8.62
N PHE A 15 -7.01 -7.41 8.05
CA PHE A 15 -6.56 -8.23 6.93
C PHE A 15 -6.16 -7.36 5.73
N GLN A 16 -7.02 -6.41 5.35
CA GLN A 16 -6.76 -5.48 4.25
C GLN A 16 -5.54 -4.59 4.54
N ALA A 17 -5.38 -4.13 5.79
CA ALA A 17 -4.22 -3.36 6.22
C ALA A 17 -2.91 -4.13 6.03
N VAL A 18 -2.86 -5.41 6.39
CA VAL A 18 -1.66 -6.26 6.22
C VAL A 18 -1.33 -6.47 4.75
N ILE A 19 -2.34 -6.71 3.91
CA ILE A 19 -2.14 -6.84 2.45
C ILE A 19 -1.56 -5.54 1.89
N MET A 20 -2.20 -4.41 2.19
CA MET A 20 -1.76 -3.11 1.69
C MET A 20 -0.40 -2.69 2.26
N ALA A 21 -0.05 -3.10 3.48
CA ALA A 21 1.29 -2.90 4.03
C ALA A 21 2.35 -3.60 3.17
N LYS A 22 2.10 -4.85 2.75
CA LYS A 22 3.03 -5.59 1.88
C LYS A 22 3.16 -4.95 0.50
N VAL A 23 2.06 -4.49 -0.07
CA VAL A 23 2.07 -3.73 -1.33
C VAL A 23 2.86 -2.43 -1.17
N GLY A 24 2.61 -1.69 -0.08
CA GLY A 24 3.33 -0.47 0.28
C GLY A 24 4.82 -0.68 0.49
N LEU A 25 5.22 -1.82 1.09
CA LEU A 25 6.63 -2.20 1.20
C LEU A 25 7.25 -2.43 -0.18
N GLY A 26 6.57 -3.16 -1.08
CA GLY A 26 7.03 -3.36 -2.45
C GLY A 26 7.22 -2.03 -3.20
N ALA A 27 6.24 -1.13 -3.09
CA ALA A 27 6.33 0.22 -3.65
C ALA A 27 7.46 1.05 -3.01
N GLY A 28 7.64 0.94 -1.69
CA GLY A 28 8.73 1.57 -0.96
C GLY A 28 10.10 1.10 -1.45
N VAL A 29 10.29 -0.21 -1.65
CA VAL A 29 11.53 -0.77 -2.21
C VAL A 29 11.80 -0.20 -3.61
N LEU A 30 10.80 -0.23 -4.50
CA LEU A 30 10.95 0.33 -5.84
C LEU A 30 11.30 1.83 -5.81
N TYR A 31 10.67 2.60 -4.92
CA TYR A 31 10.93 4.02 -4.77
C TYR A 31 12.34 4.30 -4.22
N SER A 32 12.76 3.61 -3.16
CA SER A 32 14.06 3.83 -2.53
C SER A 32 15.22 3.44 -3.45
N PHE A 33 15.16 2.25 -4.04
CA PHE A 33 16.23 1.76 -4.92
C PHE A 33 16.19 2.40 -6.30
N GLY A 34 15.00 2.66 -6.84
CA GLY A 34 14.85 3.44 -8.07
C GLY A 34 15.40 4.86 -7.90
N GLY A 35 15.04 5.52 -6.80
CA GLY A 35 15.58 6.84 -6.44
C GLY A 35 17.10 6.83 -6.28
N LEU A 36 17.66 5.84 -5.58
CA LEU A 36 19.11 5.69 -5.42
C LEU A 36 19.83 5.58 -6.78
N ILE A 37 19.32 4.77 -7.71
CA ILE A 37 19.93 4.61 -9.03
C ILE A 37 19.93 5.96 -9.77
N ILE A 38 18.80 6.66 -9.79
CA ILE A 38 18.71 7.98 -10.44
C ILE A 38 19.65 8.99 -9.77
N ASP A 39 19.70 9.03 -8.45
CA ASP A 39 20.56 9.94 -7.70
C ASP A 39 22.05 9.67 -7.97
N VAL A 40 22.46 8.40 -8.06
CA VAL A 40 23.82 8.02 -8.45
C VAL A 40 24.13 8.47 -9.89
N LEU A 41 23.22 8.23 -10.84
CA LEU A 41 23.39 8.63 -12.24
C LEU A 41 23.54 10.15 -12.42
N VAL A 42 22.81 10.94 -11.61
CA VAL A 42 22.96 12.39 -11.59
C VAL A 42 24.30 12.80 -10.98
N SER A 43 24.71 12.17 -9.88
CA SER A 43 25.99 12.50 -9.23
C SER A 43 27.23 12.17 -10.07
N ILE A 44 27.17 11.16 -10.94
CA ILE A 44 28.25 10.84 -11.89
C ILE A 44 28.17 11.66 -13.19
N GLY A 45 27.19 12.56 -13.32
CA GLY A 45 27.02 13.44 -14.48
C GLY A 45 26.46 12.77 -15.73
N TRP A 46 25.94 11.54 -15.63
CA TRP A 46 25.29 10.85 -16.75
C TRP A 46 23.87 11.36 -17.03
N VAL A 47 23.20 11.88 -16.01
CA VAL A 47 21.85 12.44 -16.11
C VAL A 47 21.86 13.87 -15.60
N SER A 48 21.16 14.77 -16.29
CA SER A 48 21.04 16.17 -15.86
C SER A 48 20.19 16.29 -14.58
N PRO A 49 20.64 17.04 -13.55
CA PRO A 49 19.86 17.31 -12.34
C PRO A 49 18.50 17.95 -12.64
N VAL A 50 18.43 18.78 -13.68
CA VAL A 50 17.20 19.47 -14.11
C VAL A 50 16.18 18.49 -14.66
N SER A 51 16.63 17.48 -15.40
CA SER A 51 15.75 16.46 -15.99
C SER A 51 15.26 15.45 -14.95
N ALA A 52 16.11 15.12 -13.98
CA ALA A 52 15.79 14.14 -12.94
C ALA A 52 15.11 14.76 -11.70
N SER A 53 14.95 16.09 -11.65
CA SER A 53 14.39 16.83 -10.49
C SER A 53 15.07 16.50 -9.15
N THR A 54 16.36 16.16 -9.18
CA THR A 54 17.15 15.81 -8.00
C THR A 54 18.56 16.40 -8.13
N PRO A 55 19.17 16.88 -7.04
CA PRO A 55 20.58 17.27 -7.04
C PRO A 55 21.55 16.07 -7.08
N GLY A 56 21.03 14.83 -7.13
CA GLY A 56 21.81 13.59 -7.02
C GLY A 56 21.91 13.09 -5.57
N LEU A 57 22.98 12.34 -5.27
CA LEU A 57 23.24 11.79 -3.94
C LEU A 57 23.23 12.90 -2.88
N SER A 58 22.19 12.89 -2.03
CA SER A 58 21.92 13.97 -1.09
C SER A 58 21.08 13.50 0.09
N PHE A 59 20.66 14.43 0.96
CA PHE A 59 19.66 14.15 1.99
C PHE A 59 18.33 13.63 1.41
N GLY A 60 18.00 13.98 0.16
CA GLY A 60 16.84 13.45 -0.55
C GLY A 60 16.90 11.92 -0.72
N THR A 61 18.09 11.39 -1.01
CA THR A 61 18.32 9.95 -1.14
C THR A 61 18.09 9.22 0.18
N VAL A 62 18.56 9.80 1.29
CA VAL A 62 18.33 9.24 2.64
C VAL A 62 16.83 9.26 2.97
N LEU A 63 16.14 10.35 2.63
CA LEU A 63 14.69 10.45 2.79
C LEU A 63 13.94 9.43 1.93
N ALA A 64 14.43 9.13 0.72
CA ALA A 64 13.85 8.12 -0.15
C ALA A 64 13.93 6.71 0.48
N PHE A 65 14.96 6.39 1.25
CA PHE A 65 14.99 5.17 2.07
C PHE A 65 14.00 5.20 3.24
N GLY A 66 13.61 6.38 3.71
CA GLY A 66 12.48 6.55 4.62
C GLY A 66 11.18 5.98 4.06
N ALA A 67 11.02 5.90 2.72
CA ALA A 67 9.86 5.29 2.09
C ALA A 67 9.73 3.78 2.38
N LEU A 68 10.81 3.07 2.73
CA LEU A 68 10.75 1.67 3.16
C LEU A 68 9.91 1.46 4.42
N ILE A 69 9.75 2.52 5.21
CA ILE A 69 8.95 2.52 6.43
C ILE A 69 7.66 3.32 6.18
N GLY A 70 7.77 4.51 5.60
CA GLY A 70 6.64 5.42 5.38
C GLY A 70 5.57 4.82 4.47
N MET A 71 5.94 4.25 3.32
CA MET A 71 4.98 3.69 2.36
C MET A 71 4.19 2.50 2.93
N PRO A 72 4.81 1.48 3.56
CA PRO A 72 4.05 0.41 4.18
C PRO A 72 3.10 0.91 5.27
N ILE A 73 3.52 1.86 6.12
CA ILE A 73 2.65 2.42 7.19
C ILE A 73 1.44 3.15 6.59
N ILE A 74 1.68 4.06 5.64
CA ILE A 74 0.60 4.84 5.01
C ILE A 74 -0.35 3.90 4.27
N SER A 75 0.19 2.92 3.52
CA SER A 75 -0.62 1.94 2.79
C SER A 75 -1.42 1.05 3.74
N ALA A 76 -0.85 0.64 4.87
CA ALA A 76 -1.55 -0.13 5.89
C ALA A 76 -2.73 0.64 6.48
N LEU A 77 -2.53 1.92 6.81
CA LEU A 77 -3.59 2.79 7.33
C LEU A 77 -4.71 2.98 6.30
N PHE A 78 -4.34 3.25 5.05
CA PHE A 78 -5.31 3.37 3.96
C PHE A 78 -6.07 2.04 3.74
N GLY A 79 -5.35 0.92 3.74
CA GLY A 79 -5.92 -0.41 3.64
C GLY A 79 -6.89 -0.73 4.77
N PHE A 80 -6.56 -0.32 6.00
CA PHE A 80 -7.45 -0.47 7.14
C PHE A 80 -8.77 0.30 6.94
N ILE A 81 -8.67 1.58 6.55
CA ILE A 81 -9.85 2.43 6.34
C ILE A 81 -10.71 1.89 5.21
N VAL A 82 -10.11 1.57 4.06
CA VAL A 82 -10.81 1.01 2.90
C VAL A 82 -11.44 -0.34 3.24
N GLY A 83 -10.72 -1.19 3.97
CA GLY A 83 -11.25 -2.48 4.44
C GLY A 83 -12.44 -2.30 5.39
N ALA A 84 -12.35 -1.38 6.35
CA ALA A 84 -13.44 -1.10 7.28
C ALA A 84 -14.70 -0.60 6.54
N ILE A 85 -14.53 0.35 5.62
CA ILE A 85 -15.63 0.88 4.79
C ILE A 85 -16.21 -0.25 3.92
N GLY A 86 -15.35 -1.04 3.26
CA GLY A 86 -15.77 -2.14 2.40
C GLY A 86 -16.59 -3.21 3.14
N ALA A 87 -16.13 -3.62 4.32
CA ALA A 87 -16.86 -4.59 5.15
C ALA A 87 -18.18 -4.02 5.69
N TYR A 88 -18.21 -2.74 6.08
CA TYR A 88 -19.43 -2.08 6.50
C TYR A 88 -20.47 -2.03 5.37
N LEU A 89 -20.05 -1.62 4.17
CA LEU A 89 -20.92 -1.60 2.99
C LEU A 89 -21.40 -3.00 2.60
N TYR A 90 -20.52 -4.00 2.65
CA TYR A 90 -20.89 -5.39 2.41
C TYR A 90 -22.01 -5.84 3.35
N ASN A 91 -21.87 -5.59 4.66
CA ASN A 91 -22.88 -5.99 5.65
C ASN A 91 -24.23 -5.32 5.39
N LEU A 92 -24.22 -4.05 5.00
CA LEU A 92 -25.44 -3.29 4.69
C LEU A 92 -26.17 -3.84 3.47
N VAL A 93 -25.43 -4.22 2.42
CA VAL A 93 -26.01 -4.80 1.20
C VAL A 93 -26.42 -6.25 1.44
N ALA A 94 -25.59 -7.05 2.11
CA ALA A 94 -25.86 -8.45 2.42
C ALA A 94 -27.14 -8.63 3.26
N ALA A 95 -27.46 -7.66 4.13
CA ALA A 95 -28.72 -7.64 4.87
C ALA A 95 -29.96 -7.57 3.97
N ARG A 96 -29.85 -7.00 2.76
CA ARG A 96 -30.96 -6.87 1.80
C ARG A 96 -30.99 -7.97 0.75
N VAL A 97 -29.81 -8.43 0.29
CA VAL A 97 -29.70 -9.36 -0.84
C VAL A 97 -29.44 -10.81 -0.38
N GLY A 98 -29.28 -11.03 0.92
CA GLY A 98 -29.15 -12.36 1.51
C GLY A 98 -27.71 -12.85 1.68
N GLY A 99 -26.70 -12.10 1.27
CA GLY A 99 -25.28 -12.44 1.41
C GLY A 99 -24.72 -13.29 0.26
N ILE A 100 -23.46 -13.71 0.39
CA ILE A 100 -22.76 -14.54 -0.63
C ILE A 100 -22.69 -15.99 -0.13
N GLU A 101 -22.98 -16.95 -1.00
CA GLU A 101 -22.74 -18.37 -0.73
C GLU A 101 -21.31 -18.72 -1.13
N LEU A 102 -20.53 -19.16 -0.15
CA LEU A 102 -19.16 -19.63 -0.36
C LEU A 102 -19.15 -21.15 -0.21
N ASP A 103 -18.47 -21.81 -1.13
CA ASP A 103 -18.12 -23.21 -0.95
C ASP A 103 -16.74 -23.28 -0.33
N PHE A 104 -16.69 -23.92 0.83
CA PHE A 104 -15.46 -24.22 1.53
C PHE A 104 -15.26 -25.72 1.37
N GLU A 105 -14.20 -26.11 0.66
CA GLU A 105 -13.72 -27.51 0.57
C GLU A 105 -13.15 -28.00 1.91
#